data_AF-A0A2E7K2L2-F1
#
_entry.id   AF-A0A2E7K2L2-F1
#
_cell.length_a   1.000
_cell.length_b   1.000
_cell.length_c   1.000
_cell.angle_alpha   90.00
_cell.angle_beta   90.00
_cell.angle_gamma   90.00
#
_symmetry.space_group_name_H-M   'P 1'
#
loop_
_entity.id
_entity.type
_entity.pdbx_description
1 polymer ?
#
loop_
_entity_poly.entity_id
_entity_poly.type
_entity_poly.pdbx_seq_one_letter_code
_entity_poly.pdbx_strand_id
1 'polypeptide(L)'
;MPEIYSAIAQAGTSIVFVNTRAQAELVFQLLWDHNTQNLPIAVYHGSLSKEQRRRTEAMMAAGKLRCVVATSALELGIDWGDVDLVIQLGAPKGVSRLLQRIGRSNHRFNEPSKALLVPSNRFEAMECRAAIEAIDKGKLDGDALLPGSYDVVVQFIINCACSAPVNADRLYREIITAPPYASLPRAVFDQLFEFAIDGGYVLRRYERYQRLIQNDEGDYIPASRLISQRHRQNIGTIVEATHLRVKRMNPKRGGKILGTIEEHFAQQLTPGDTFFFGGETLAFIRVHDMTLEARPAPAKEPKIPSYVGGQMPLSTFLANGVRHMFNREESWHQLPHEVQEWLSLQKQFSTIPPVDGLLVESFPRHKLHQCLFYTFEGRKANQTLGMLITRRMERLALKPLSFLVTDYGLAVTSVQAVDAEHISALLSPDLLGGELEEWIAESPMLKRSFRRIATVAGLIEQRYAGSHKTVKQVTFSTDLIYDVLRKHEPNHILLHLCRQDAERELLDIKRLSDMLNRFEDKVLFHSLTRPSPLSVPVISDVRNEAVPGSGIEALLELGTAQEQADQMMEDVRNAVA
;
A
#
# COMPACT_ATOMS: atom_id res chain seq x y z
N MET A 1 -15.60 -20.34 -0.66
CA MET A 1 -16.49 -19.68 -1.65
C MET A 1 -17.91 -20.20 -1.63
N PRO A 2 -18.18 -21.53 -1.67
CA PRO A 2 -19.56 -22.06 -1.61
C PRO A 2 -20.38 -21.56 -0.41
N GLU A 3 -19.76 -21.48 0.77
CA GLU A 3 -20.41 -20.95 1.98
C GLU A 3 -20.80 -19.47 1.87
N ILE A 4 -19.93 -18.65 1.26
CA ILE A 4 -20.23 -17.22 1.02
C ILE A 4 -21.42 -17.10 0.07
N TYR A 5 -21.43 -17.88 -1.02
CA TYR A 5 -22.55 -17.92 -1.96
C TYR A 5 -23.85 -18.36 -1.29
N SER A 6 -23.79 -19.39 -0.44
CA SER A 6 -24.94 -19.84 0.36
C SER A 6 -25.47 -18.74 1.28
N ALA A 7 -24.59 -18.02 1.98
CA ALA A 7 -24.98 -16.89 2.83
C ALA A 7 -25.63 -15.76 2.02
N ILE A 8 -25.12 -15.45 0.83
CA ILE A 8 -25.72 -14.49 -0.11
C ILE A 8 -27.11 -14.96 -0.57
N ALA A 9 -27.27 -16.25 -0.88
CA ALA A 9 -28.54 -16.80 -1.33
C ALA A 9 -29.63 -16.70 -0.25
N GLN A 10 -29.26 -16.92 1.01
CA GLN A 10 -30.15 -16.85 2.18
C GLN A 10 -30.49 -15.41 2.60
N ALA A 11 -29.60 -14.45 2.36
CA ALA A 11 -29.81 -13.03 2.66
C ALA A 11 -30.72 -12.34 1.64
N GLY A 12 -31.51 -11.35 2.06
CA GLY A 12 -32.29 -10.46 1.21
C GLY A 12 -31.44 -9.67 0.21
N THR A 13 -30.50 -8.89 0.73
CA THR A 13 -29.54 -8.12 -0.06
C THR A 13 -28.26 -7.98 0.75
N SER A 14 -27.16 -8.52 0.23
CA SER A 14 -25.87 -8.50 0.90
C SER A 14 -24.85 -7.57 0.28
N ILE A 15 -23.90 -7.07 1.08
CA ILE A 15 -22.69 -6.42 0.59
C ILE A 15 -21.48 -7.26 0.98
N VAL A 16 -20.67 -7.67 0.01
CA VAL A 16 -19.37 -8.31 0.25
C VAL A 16 -18.28 -7.24 0.18
N PHE A 17 -17.74 -6.85 1.33
CA PHE A 17 -16.60 -5.95 1.39
C PHE A 17 -15.28 -6.69 1.21
N VAL A 18 -14.40 -6.12 0.40
CA VAL A 18 -13.02 -6.57 0.20
C VAL A 18 -12.06 -5.40 0.37
N ASN A 19 -10.77 -5.70 0.61
CA ASN A 19 -9.80 -4.65 0.89
C ASN A 19 -9.17 -4.03 -0.35
N THR A 20 -9.20 -4.71 -1.50
CA THR A 20 -8.58 -4.22 -2.74
C THR A 20 -9.50 -4.36 -3.94
N ARG A 21 -9.31 -3.51 -4.96
CA ARG A 21 -10.06 -3.58 -6.23
C ARG A 21 -9.81 -4.91 -6.95
N ALA A 22 -8.58 -5.40 -6.91
CA ALA A 22 -8.16 -6.70 -7.40
C ALA A 22 -8.97 -7.85 -6.76
N GLN A 23 -9.11 -7.83 -5.43
CA GLN A 23 -9.93 -8.81 -4.71
C GLN A 23 -11.41 -8.69 -5.08
N ALA A 24 -11.94 -7.48 -5.35
CA ALA A 24 -13.35 -7.30 -5.68
C ALA A 24 -13.70 -8.02 -6.98
N GLU A 25 -12.85 -7.85 -8.00
CA GLU A 25 -12.98 -8.50 -9.29
C GLU A 25 -12.81 -10.03 -9.18
N LEU A 26 -11.79 -10.50 -8.44
CA LEU A 26 -11.56 -11.94 -8.21
C LEU A 26 -12.74 -12.60 -7.48
N VAL A 27 -13.22 -12.00 -6.41
CA VAL A 27 -14.34 -12.53 -5.62
C VAL A 27 -15.62 -12.51 -6.43
N PHE A 28 -15.85 -11.47 -7.22
CA PHE A 28 -16.97 -11.43 -8.15
C PHE A 28 -16.92 -12.61 -9.14
N GLN A 29 -15.76 -12.90 -9.72
CA GLN A 29 -15.57 -14.06 -10.60
C GLN A 29 -15.86 -15.37 -9.88
N LEU A 30 -15.25 -15.60 -8.71
CA LEU A 30 -15.44 -16.83 -7.95
C LEU A 30 -16.91 -17.03 -7.55
N LEU A 31 -17.61 -15.95 -7.16
CA LEU A 31 -19.04 -16.02 -6.88
C LEU A 31 -19.86 -16.30 -8.14
N TRP A 32 -19.46 -15.76 -9.29
CA TRP A 32 -20.10 -16.02 -10.58
C TRP A 32 -19.97 -17.48 -11.00
N ASP A 33 -18.80 -18.08 -10.85
CA ASP A 33 -18.54 -19.49 -11.17
C ASP A 33 -19.38 -20.44 -10.29
N HIS A 34 -19.66 -20.03 -9.05
CA HIS A 34 -20.53 -20.76 -8.13
C HIS A 34 -22.01 -20.36 -8.21
N ASN A 35 -22.40 -19.45 -9.11
CA ASN A 35 -23.74 -18.86 -9.16
C ASN A 35 -24.80 -19.77 -9.80
N THR A 36 -25.13 -20.88 -9.14
CA THR A 36 -26.07 -21.89 -9.65
C THR A 36 -27.50 -21.39 -9.79
N GLN A 37 -27.91 -20.37 -9.02
CA GLN A 37 -29.26 -19.81 -9.02
C GLN A 37 -29.40 -18.54 -9.89
N ASN A 38 -28.36 -18.13 -10.63
CA ASN A 38 -28.34 -16.88 -11.40
C ASN A 38 -28.72 -15.65 -10.56
N LEU A 39 -28.27 -15.60 -9.30
CA LEU A 39 -28.49 -14.45 -8.44
C LEU A 39 -27.90 -13.18 -9.08
N PRO A 40 -28.60 -12.04 -9.04
CA PRO A 40 -28.09 -10.78 -9.55
C PRO A 40 -27.00 -10.25 -8.61
N ILE A 41 -25.74 -10.51 -8.98
CA ILE A 41 -24.54 -10.07 -8.29
C ILE A 41 -23.86 -9.00 -9.15
N ALA A 42 -23.37 -7.92 -8.52
CA ALA A 42 -22.61 -6.87 -9.19
C ALA A 42 -21.29 -6.57 -8.46
N VAL A 43 -20.35 -5.96 -9.17
CA VAL A 43 -19.10 -5.42 -8.62
C VAL A 43 -19.16 -3.89 -8.54
N TYR A 44 -18.57 -3.30 -7.49
CA TYR A 44 -18.55 -1.85 -7.28
C TYR A 44 -17.19 -1.37 -6.70
N HIS A 45 -16.44 -0.60 -7.50
CA HIS A 45 -15.25 0.09 -7.04
C HIS A 45 -14.93 1.32 -7.91
N GLY A 46 -14.07 2.21 -7.40
CA GLY A 46 -13.77 3.50 -8.04
C GLY A 46 -13.19 3.43 -9.47
N SER A 47 -12.51 2.34 -9.82
CA SER A 47 -11.96 2.13 -11.17
C SER A 47 -13.02 1.89 -12.27
N LEU A 48 -14.27 1.58 -11.91
CA LEU A 48 -15.36 1.36 -12.87
C LEU A 48 -15.86 2.66 -13.48
N SER A 49 -16.33 2.59 -14.73
CA SER A 49 -16.94 3.73 -15.40
C SER A 49 -18.12 4.33 -14.61
N LYS A 50 -18.32 5.64 -14.73
CA LYS A 50 -19.43 6.35 -14.07
C LYS A 50 -20.80 5.80 -14.46
N GLU A 51 -20.95 5.37 -15.72
CA GLU A 51 -22.17 4.74 -16.22
C GLU A 51 -22.44 3.40 -15.52
N GLN A 52 -21.42 2.55 -15.39
CA GLN A 52 -21.55 1.26 -14.70
C GLN A 52 -21.85 1.43 -13.21
N ARG A 53 -21.18 2.38 -12.53
CA ARG A 53 -21.49 2.69 -11.12
C ARG A 53 -22.92 3.15 -10.93
N ARG A 54 -23.40 4.11 -11.73
CA ARG A 54 -24.80 4.58 -11.70
C ARG A 54 -25.79 3.46 -11.97
N ARG A 55 -25.48 2.54 -12.88
CA ARG A 55 -26.33 1.38 -13.16
C ARG A 55 -26.41 0.45 -11.95
N THR A 56 -25.29 0.14 -11.31
CA THR A 56 -25.27 -0.67 -10.08
C THR A 56 -26.04 0.01 -8.95
N GLU A 57 -25.82 1.31 -8.74
CA GLU A 57 -26.55 2.14 -7.77
C GLU A 57 -28.07 2.11 -8.02
N ALA A 58 -28.51 2.29 -9.27
CA ALA A 58 -29.93 2.24 -9.61
C ALA A 58 -30.56 0.85 -9.43
N MET A 59 -29.81 -0.23 -9.74
CA MET A 59 -30.29 -1.60 -9.52
C MET A 59 -30.38 -1.93 -8.02
N MET A 60 -29.43 -1.44 -7.22
CA MET A 60 -29.44 -1.58 -5.76
C MET A 60 -30.62 -0.83 -5.14
N ALA A 61 -30.80 0.45 -5.53
CA ALA A 61 -31.93 1.29 -5.09
C ALA A 61 -33.30 0.67 -5.37
N ALA A 62 -33.39 -0.09 -6.47
CA ALA A 62 -34.62 -0.75 -6.89
C ALA A 62 -34.80 -2.15 -6.30
N GLY A 63 -33.92 -2.60 -5.38
CA GLY A 63 -33.98 -3.94 -4.78
C GLY A 63 -33.74 -5.08 -5.78
N LYS A 64 -33.08 -4.80 -6.92
CA LYS A 64 -32.87 -5.77 -8.00
C LYS A 64 -31.56 -6.56 -7.87
N LEU A 65 -30.74 -6.24 -6.88
CA LEU A 65 -29.46 -6.92 -6.61
C LEU A 65 -29.58 -7.76 -5.34
N ARG A 66 -29.04 -8.98 -5.41
CA ARG A 66 -28.87 -9.85 -4.24
C ARG A 66 -27.54 -9.61 -3.57
N CYS A 67 -26.51 -9.26 -4.33
CA CYS A 67 -25.21 -8.96 -3.75
C CYS A 67 -24.45 -7.89 -4.54
N VAL A 68 -23.73 -7.04 -3.81
CA VAL A 68 -22.70 -6.16 -4.36
C VAL A 68 -21.35 -6.49 -3.73
N VAL A 69 -20.36 -6.83 -4.55
CA VAL A 69 -18.96 -6.98 -4.13
C VAL A 69 -18.28 -5.62 -4.25
N ALA A 70 -17.82 -5.05 -3.14
CA ALA A 70 -17.34 -3.68 -3.09
C ALA A 70 -16.07 -3.47 -2.27
N THR A 71 -15.31 -2.42 -2.61
CA THR A 71 -14.23 -1.89 -1.78
C THR A 71 -14.76 -0.82 -0.81
N SER A 72 -13.87 -0.03 -0.21
CA SER A 72 -14.24 1.16 0.60
C SER A 72 -15.10 2.20 -0.11
N ALA A 73 -15.31 2.08 -1.42
CA ALA A 73 -16.19 2.96 -2.19
C ALA A 73 -17.65 2.95 -1.69
N LEU A 74 -18.07 1.92 -0.94
CA LEU A 74 -19.39 1.84 -0.30
C LEU A 74 -19.34 1.92 1.23
N GLU A 75 -18.20 2.27 1.83
CA GLU A 75 -18.10 2.43 3.30
C GLU A 75 -18.87 3.65 3.80
N LEU A 76 -18.89 4.74 3.02
CA LEU A 76 -19.39 6.04 3.46
C LEU A 76 -20.37 6.64 2.44
N GLY A 77 -21.46 7.22 2.96
CA GLY A 77 -22.23 8.25 2.26
C GLY A 77 -23.36 7.77 1.36
N ILE A 78 -23.61 6.46 1.22
CA ILE A 78 -24.79 5.96 0.51
C ILE A 78 -25.59 5.03 1.43
N ASP A 79 -26.83 5.43 1.70
CA ASP A 79 -27.77 4.64 2.49
C ASP A 79 -28.63 3.80 1.55
N TRP A 80 -28.32 2.49 1.51
CA TRP A 80 -29.12 1.50 0.80
C TRP A 80 -29.94 0.75 1.85
N GLY A 81 -31.13 1.28 2.15
CA GLY A 81 -31.93 0.94 3.34
C GLY A 81 -32.40 -0.52 3.49
N ASP A 82 -32.08 -1.41 2.55
CA ASP A 82 -32.53 -2.80 2.53
C ASP A 82 -31.38 -3.83 2.53
N VAL A 83 -30.16 -3.44 2.89
CA VAL A 83 -29.07 -4.40 3.08
C VAL A 83 -29.24 -5.12 4.41
N ASP A 84 -29.36 -6.44 4.39
CA ASP A 84 -29.60 -7.25 5.59
C ASP A 84 -28.34 -7.99 6.07
N LEU A 85 -27.34 -8.17 5.20
CA LEU A 85 -26.09 -8.85 5.54
C LEU A 85 -24.87 -8.14 4.97
N VAL A 86 -23.89 -7.90 5.83
CA VAL A 86 -22.53 -7.53 5.41
C VAL A 86 -21.63 -8.76 5.50
N ILE A 87 -20.84 -9.03 4.46
CA ILE A 87 -19.82 -10.07 4.45
C ILE A 87 -18.47 -9.38 4.30
N GLN A 88 -17.63 -9.45 5.32
CA GLN A 88 -16.29 -8.90 5.31
C GLN A 88 -15.30 -9.99 4.90
N LEU A 89 -14.81 -9.94 3.66
CA LEU A 89 -13.78 -10.87 3.20
C LEU A 89 -12.39 -10.35 3.54
N GLY A 90 -11.63 -11.22 4.20
CA GLY A 90 -10.36 -10.92 4.80
C GLY A 90 -10.48 -10.05 6.04
N ALA A 91 -9.34 -9.86 6.69
CA ALA A 91 -9.19 -9.03 7.87
C ALA A 91 -9.71 -7.58 7.65
N PRO A 92 -10.36 -6.95 8.65
CA PRO A 92 -10.91 -5.60 8.51
C PRO A 92 -9.84 -4.49 8.49
N LYS A 93 -8.61 -4.77 8.96
CA LYS A 93 -7.48 -3.84 9.10
C LYS A 93 -7.68 -2.68 10.07
N GLY A 94 -8.92 -2.42 10.50
CA GLY A 94 -9.24 -1.50 11.60
C GLY A 94 -10.66 -1.68 12.13
N VAL A 95 -10.85 -1.41 13.43
CA VAL A 95 -12.12 -1.54 14.16
C VAL A 95 -13.14 -0.52 13.68
N SER A 96 -12.75 0.75 13.60
CA SER A 96 -13.64 1.84 13.17
C SER A 96 -14.16 1.61 11.75
N ARG A 97 -13.31 1.07 10.86
CA ARG A 97 -13.71 0.68 9.51
C ARG A 97 -14.68 -0.50 9.53
N LEU A 98 -14.42 -1.52 10.34
CA LEU A 98 -15.33 -2.65 10.46
C LEU A 98 -16.71 -2.17 10.89
N LEU A 99 -16.80 -1.29 11.89
CA LEU A 99 -18.08 -0.71 12.32
C LEU A 99 -18.80 0.08 11.23
N GLN A 100 -18.08 0.89 10.44
CA GLN A 100 -18.67 1.60 9.31
C GLN A 100 -19.24 0.65 8.24
N ARG A 101 -18.53 -0.46 7.97
CA ARG A 101 -18.97 -1.51 7.05
C ARG A 101 -20.17 -2.28 7.59
N ILE A 102 -20.10 -2.76 8.83
CA ILE A 102 -21.17 -3.52 9.49
C ILE A 102 -22.44 -2.66 9.58
N GLY A 103 -22.30 -1.37 9.90
CA GLY A 103 -23.40 -0.42 9.97
C GLY A 103 -24.15 -0.20 8.65
N ARG A 104 -23.68 -0.77 7.53
CA ARG A 104 -24.44 -0.81 6.27
C ARG A 104 -25.55 -1.87 6.29
N SER A 105 -25.42 -2.92 7.12
CA SER A 105 -26.48 -3.92 7.32
C SER A 105 -27.46 -3.42 8.36
N ASN A 106 -28.75 -3.61 8.10
CA ASN A 106 -29.87 -3.23 8.94
C ASN A 106 -29.72 -1.80 9.46
N HIS A 107 -29.54 -0.83 8.54
CA HIS A 107 -29.32 0.57 8.87
C HIS A 107 -30.61 1.25 9.39
N ARG A 108 -31.15 0.72 10.49
CA ARG A 108 -32.43 1.07 11.10
C ARG A 108 -32.25 1.10 12.61
N PHE A 109 -32.94 2.03 13.27
CA PHE A 109 -32.76 2.27 14.71
C PHE A 109 -33.04 1.04 15.60
N ASN A 110 -33.97 0.18 15.19
CA ASN A 110 -34.45 -0.95 16.00
C ASN A 110 -33.96 -2.33 15.51
N GLU A 111 -32.96 -2.39 14.62
CA GLU A 111 -32.46 -3.66 14.10
C GLU A 111 -30.95 -3.75 14.29
N PRO A 112 -30.43 -4.87 14.83
CA PRO A 112 -28.99 -5.05 14.97
C PRO A 112 -28.36 -5.25 13.59
N SER A 113 -27.26 -4.55 13.33
CA SER A 113 -26.44 -4.81 12.15
C SER A 113 -25.87 -6.22 12.19
N LYS A 114 -25.90 -6.90 11.04
CA LYS A 114 -25.46 -8.29 10.90
C LYS A 114 -24.27 -8.38 9.96
N ALA A 115 -23.22 -9.06 10.41
CA ALA A 115 -22.06 -9.32 9.58
C ALA A 115 -21.46 -10.71 9.72
N LEU A 116 -20.94 -11.22 8.61
CA LEU A 116 -20.13 -12.43 8.53
C LEU A 116 -18.69 -12.04 8.22
N LEU A 117 -17.75 -12.37 9.11
CA LEU A 117 -16.33 -12.18 8.86
C LEU A 117 -15.74 -13.44 8.25
N VAL A 118 -15.07 -13.32 7.10
CA VAL A 118 -14.52 -14.45 6.34
C VAL A 118 -13.01 -14.24 6.19
N PRO A 119 -12.18 -14.64 7.16
CA PRO A 119 -10.74 -14.49 7.08
C PRO A 119 -10.15 -15.36 5.96
N SER A 120 -9.10 -14.87 5.29
CA SER A 120 -8.44 -15.57 4.17
C SER A 120 -7.32 -16.49 4.63
N ASN A 121 -6.85 -16.32 5.88
CA ASN A 121 -5.83 -17.14 6.51
C ASN A 121 -5.99 -17.13 8.05
N ARG A 122 -5.19 -17.95 8.73
CA ARG A 122 -5.28 -18.14 10.19
C ARG A 122 -4.91 -16.90 11.00
N PHE A 123 -3.98 -16.06 10.53
CA PHE A 123 -3.69 -14.79 11.19
C PHE A 123 -4.86 -13.80 11.05
N GLU A 124 -5.50 -13.74 9.89
CA GLU A 124 -6.68 -12.88 9.70
C GLU A 124 -7.86 -13.31 10.59
N ALA A 125 -7.99 -14.60 10.91
CA ALA A 125 -8.99 -15.07 11.86
C ALA A 125 -8.77 -14.49 13.27
N MET A 126 -7.50 -14.43 13.71
CA MET A 126 -7.11 -13.76 14.97
C MET A 126 -7.43 -12.26 14.91
N GLU A 127 -7.12 -11.60 13.80
CA GLU A 127 -7.42 -10.18 13.60
C GLU A 127 -8.93 -9.89 13.65
N CYS A 128 -9.75 -10.72 13.00
CA CYS A 128 -11.20 -10.64 13.06
C CYS A 128 -11.72 -10.80 14.50
N ARG A 129 -11.19 -11.76 15.26
CA ARG A 129 -11.55 -11.95 16.68
C ARG A 129 -11.14 -10.74 17.52
N ALA A 130 -9.96 -10.16 17.27
CA ALA A 130 -9.48 -8.98 17.98
C ALA A 130 -10.37 -7.76 17.71
N ALA A 131 -10.84 -7.61 16.47
CA ALA A 131 -11.78 -6.56 16.10
C ALA A 131 -13.14 -6.74 16.79
N ILE A 132 -13.66 -7.97 16.88
CA ILE A 132 -14.90 -8.26 17.63
C ILE A 132 -14.74 -7.90 19.11
N GLU A 133 -13.67 -8.36 19.77
CA GLU A 133 -13.41 -8.06 21.19
C GLU A 133 -13.28 -6.55 21.45
N ALA A 134 -12.73 -5.80 20.50
CA ALA A 134 -12.63 -4.36 20.58
C ALA A 134 -13.99 -3.66 20.49
N ILE A 135 -14.83 -4.10 19.55
CA ILE A 135 -16.20 -3.60 19.36
C ILE A 135 -17.02 -3.86 20.63
N ASP A 136 -16.96 -5.08 21.19
CA ASP A 136 -17.68 -5.45 22.41
C ASP A 136 -17.27 -4.56 23.61
N LYS A 137 -16.03 -4.08 23.62
CA LYS A 137 -15.47 -3.18 24.64
C LYS A 137 -15.69 -1.69 24.33
N GLY A 138 -16.36 -1.34 23.23
CA GLY A 138 -16.53 0.05 22.79
C GLY A 138 -15.21 0.75 22.44
N LYS A 139 -14.16 -0.01 22.12
CA LYS A 139 -12.85 0.54 21.75
C LYS A 139 -12.79 0.73 20.24
N LEU A 140 -12.44 1.94 19.83
CA LEU A 140 -12.29 2.32 18.43
C LEU A 140 -10.83 2.56 18.10
N ASP A 141 -10.48 2.25 16.86
CA ASP A 141 -9.19 2.68 16.31
C ASP A 141 -9.26 4.17 16.01
N GLY A 142 -8.22 4.89 16.40
CA GLY A 142 -8.02 6.30 16.06
C GLY A 142 -6.54 6.56 15.88
N ASP A 143 -6.16 7.10 14.73
CA ASP A 143 -4.81 7.59 14.53
C ASP A 143 -4.66 8.90 15.32
N ALA A 144 -3.48 9.10 15.90
CA ALA A 144 -3.13 10.42 16.41
C ALA A 144 -3.22 11.45 15.29
N LEU A 145 -3.59 12.69 15.61
CA LEU A 145 -3.49 13.80 14.66
C LEU A 145 -2.06 13.84 14.11
N LEU A 146 -1.92 13.55 12.82
CA LEU A 146 -0.63 13.61 12.16
C LEU A 146 -0.29 15.07 11.83
N PRO A 147 0.97 15.49 11.94
CA PRO A 147 1.41 16.78 11.43
C PRO A 147 1.02 16.98 9.96
N GLY A 148 0.72 18.20 9.55
CA GLY A 148 0.41 18.53 8.16
C GLY A 148 1.68 18.53 7.30
N SER A 149 1.55 18.18 6.01
CA SER A 149 2.65 18.33 5.06
C SER A 149 2.80 19.79 4.65
N TYR A 150 4.03 20.32 4.63
CA TYR A 150 4.25 21.75 4.43
C TYR A 150 4.17 22.21 2.96
N ASP A 151 4.11 21.28 2.00
CA ASP A 151 3.79 21.59 0.61
C ASP A 151 2.38 22.19 0.46
N VAL A 152 1.44 21.77 1.31
CA VAL A 152 0.10 22.36 1.41
C VAL A 152 0.16 23.81 1.89
N VAL A 153 1.10 24.15 2.78
CA VAL A 153 1.29 25.54 3.25
C VAL A 153 1.70 26.44 2.08
N VAL A 154 2.61 26.00 1.20
CA VAL A 154 2.99 26.74 -0.01
C VAL A 154 1.77 26.99 -0.90
N GLN A 155 0.95 25.96 -1.13
CA GLN A 155 -0.26 26.08 -1.94
C GLN A 155 -1.26 27.05 -1.29
N PHE A 156 -1.41 26.99 0.03
CA PHE A 156 -2.29 27.86 0.81
C PHE A 156 -1.87 29.33 0.74
N ILE A 157 -0.57 29.62 0.81
CA ILE A 157 -0.04 30.98 0.64
C ILE A 157 -0.48 31.58 -0.70
N ILE A 158 -0.33 30.82 -1.78
CA ILE A 158 -0.70 31.28 -3.13
C ILE A 158 -2.23 31.36 -3.28
N ASN A 159 -2.99 30.48 -2.62
CA ASN A 159 -4.46 30.56 -2.58
C ASN A 159 -4.93 31.89 -1.98
N CYS A 160 -4.37 32.26 -0.83
CA CYS A 160 -4.69 33.53 -0.15
C CYS A 160 -4.32 34.72 -1.04
N ALA A 161 -3.12 34.72 -1.63
CA ALA A 161 -2.66 35.77 -2.53
C ALA A 161 -3.55 35.92 -3.78
N CYS A 162 -4.11 34.81 -4.30
CA CYS A 162 -5.06 34.83 -5.41
C CYS A 162 -6.43 35.43 -5.06
N SER A 163 -6.72 35.63 -3.76
CA SER A 163 -7.96 36.21 -3.25
C SER A 163 -7.78 37.66 -2.81
N ALA A 164 -6.69 37.97 -2.10
CA ALA A 164 -6.37 39.30 -1.58
C ALA A 164 -4.85 39.45 -1.35
N PRO A 165 -4.31 40.67 -1.23
CA PRO A 165 -2.92 40.87 -0.80
C PRO A 165 -2.63 40.16 0.52
N VAL A 166 -1.47 39.52 0.62
CA VAL A 166 -1.09 38.73 1.81
C VAL A 166 0.13 39.29 2.51
N ASN A 167 0.07 39.27 3.83
CA ASN A 167 1.17 39.62 4.71
C ASN A 167 1.70 38.36 5.41
N ALA A 168 3.01 38.15 5.40
CA ALA A 168 3.65 36.95 5.95
C ALA A 168 3.30 36.72 7.44
N ASP A 169 3.36 37.76 8.28
CA ASP A 169 3.12 37.64 9.72
C ASP A 169 1.66 37.35 10.07
N ARG A 170 0.72 37.91 9.29
CA ARG A 170 -0.72 37.65 9.47
C ARG A 170 -1.03 36.20 9.08
N LEU A 171 -0.49 35.77 7.94
CA LEU A 171 -0.75 34.44 7.41
C LEU A 171 -0.14 33.34 8.29
N TYR A 172 1.07 33.54 8.84
CA TYR A 172 1.67 32.61 9.80
C TYR A 172 0.77 32.40 11.03
N ARG A 173 0.26 33.50 11.61
CA ARG A 173 -0.64 33.45 12.78
C ARG A 173 -1.92 32.69 12.51
N GLU A 174 -2.46 32.79 11.29
CA GLU A 174 -3.65 32.03 10.88
C GLU A 174 -3.32 30.54 10.73
N ILE A 175 -2.24 30.20 10.03
CA ILE A 175 -1.86 28.80 9.75
C ILE A 175 -1.66 27.99 11.03
N ILE A 176 -0.99 28.55 12.04
CA ILE A 176 -0.70 27.84 13.29
C ILE A 176 -1.96 27.60 14.16
N THR A 177 -3.11 28.18 13.82
CA THR A 177 -4.38 27.85 14.49
C THR A 177 -4.92 26.48 14.09
N ALA A 178 -4.51 25.97 12.93
CA ALA A 178 -4.91 24.65 12.46
C ALA A 178 -4.06 23.56 13.16
N PRO A 179 -4.68 22.56 13.82
CA PRO A 179 -3.95 21.54 14.60
C PRO A 179 -2.78 20.86 13.85
N PRO A 180 -2.88 20.52 12.55
CA PRO A 180 -1.76 19.90 11.83
C PRO A 180 -0.52 20.81 11.69
N TYR A 181 -0.67 22.12 11.81
CA TYR A 181 0.42 23.11 11.64
C TYR A 181 0.71 23.90 12.91
N ALA A 182 0.10 23.54 14.05
CA ALA A 182 0.27 24.26 15.31
C ALA A 182 1.73 24.32 15.79
N SER A 183 2.54 23.33 15.42
CA SER A 183 3.97 23.26 15.74
C SER A 183 4.89 23.77 14.61
N LEU A 184 4.35 24.45 13.58
CA LEU A 184 5.14 24.96 12.45
C LEU A 184 6.14 26.03 12.92
N PRO A 185 7.46 25.77 12.87
CA PRO A 185 8.45 26.76 13.28
C PRO A 185 8.44 27.96 12.35
N ARG A 186 8.55 29.18 12.92
CA ARG A 186 8.52 30.42 12.13
C ARG A 186 9.58 30.45 11.02
N ALA A 187 10.81 30.03 11.31
CA ALA A 187 11.89 29.98 10.33
C ALA A 187 11.57 29.05 9.13
N VAL A 188 10.84 27.97 9.36
CA VAL A 188 10.40 27.07 8.28
C VAL A 188 9.29 27.73 7.46
N PHE A 189 8.35 28.41 8.11
CA PHE A 189 7.33 29.20 7.40
C PHE A 189 7.96 30.26 6.50
N ASP A 190 8.96 31.00 6.98
CA ASP A 190 9.61 32.04 6.17
C ASP A 190 10.28 31.45 4.92
N GLN A 191 10.94 30.28 5.03
CA GLN A 191 11.48 29.56 3.87
C GLN A 191 10.39 29.10 2.88
N LEU A 192 9.24 28.64 3.38
CA LEU A 192 8.10 28.25 2.55
C LEU A 192 7.47 29.46 1.85
N PHE A 193 7.45 30.62 2.52
CA PHE A 193 6.95 31.87 1.98
C PHE A 193 7.89 32.41 0.90
N GLU A 194 9.20 32.43 1.14
CA GLU A 194 10.22 32.75 0.12
C GLU A 194 10.09 31.82 -1.08
N PHE A 195 9.98 30.51 -0.84
CA PHE A 195 9.74 29.55 -1.90
C PHE A 195 8.45 29.87 -2.68
N ALA A 196 7.36 30.26 -2.01
CA ALA A 196 6.12 30.66 -2.66
C ALA A 196 6.29 31.89 -3.58
N ILE A 197 7.25 32.78 -3.29
CA ILE A 197 7.54 33.96 -4.10
C ILE A 197 8.20 33.59 -5.42
N ASP A 198 9.34 32.90 -5.39
CA ASP A 198 10.21 32.73 -6.58
C ASP A 198 10.73 31.30 -6.83
N GLY A 199 10.32 30.34 -6.00
CA GLY A 199 10.76 28.95 -6.08
C GLY A 199 12.12 28.67 -5.43
N GLY A 200 12.73 29.63 -4.73
CA GLY A 200 14.01 29.46 -4.04
C GLY A 200 15.23 29.86 -4.87
N TYR A 201 16.43 29.82 -4.26
CA TYR A 201 17.62 30.48 -4.80
C TYR A 201 18.10 29.96 -6.17
N VAL A 202 18.00 28.66 -6.46
CA VAL A 202 18.32 28.12 -7.79
C VAL A 202 17.27 28.52 -8.84
N LEU A 203 16.00 28.66 -8.45
CA LEU A 203 14.88 28.86 -9.37
C LEU A 203 14.54 30.33 -9.62
N ARG A 204 14.88 31.24 -8.70
CA ARG A 204 14.63 32.69 -8.82
C ARG A 204 15.22 33.34 -10.07
N ARG A 205 16.21 32.69 -10.70
CA ARG A 205 16.83 33.16 -11.96
C ARG A 205 15.92 33.00 -13.18
N TYR A 206 14.85 32.22 -13.06
CA TYR A 206 13.91 31.99 -14.15
C TYR A 206 12.58 32.69 -13.83
N GLU A 207 12.21 33.68 -14.64
CA GLU A 207 10.97 34.45 -14.47
C GLU A 207 9.71 33.58 -14.33
N ARG A 208 9.71 32.39 -14.94
CA ARG A 208 8.59 31.43 -14.85
C ARG A 208 8.26 30.98 -13.42
N TYR A 209 9.20 31.08 -12.47
CA TYR A 209 9.00 30.70 -11.08
C TYR A 209 8.67 31.88 -10.16
N GLN A 210 8.72 33.12 -10.66
CA GLN A 210 8.25 34.31 -9.94
C GLN A 210 6.72 34.31 -9.88
N ARG A 211 6.17 33.85 -8.77
CA ARG A 211 4.73 33.69 -8.55
C ARG A 211 4.10 34.87 -7.81
N LEU A 212 4.82 35.45 -6.86
CA LEU A 212 4.38 36.60 -6.08
C LEU A 212 5.31 37.80 -6.27
N ILE A 213 4.77 39.00 -6.13
CA ILE A 213 5.51 40.26 -6.09
C ILE A 213 4.98 41.09 -4.92
N GLN A 214 5.83 41.96 -4.39
CA GLN A 214 5.44 42.89 -3.34
C GLN A 214 4.77 44.13 -3.97
N ASN A 215 3.67 44.60 -3.38
CA ASN A 215 3.03 45.84 -3.74
C ASN A 215 3.65 47.03 -2.96
N ASP A 216 3.19 48.25 -3.26
CA ASP A 216 3.69 49.47 -2.61
C ASP A 216 3.41 49.52 -1.09
N GLU A 217 2.42 48.76 -0.62
CA GLU A 217 2.04 48.67 0.80
C GLU A 217 2.87 47.61 1.56
N GLY A 218 3.76 46.89 0.88
CA GLY A 218 4.60 45.85 1.45
C GLY A 218 3.95 44.46 1.51
N ASP A 219 2.71 44.32 1.04
CA ASP A 219 1.99 43.05 0.95
C ASP A 219 2.26 42.33 -0.39
N TYR A 220 2.08 41.02 -0.41
CA TYR A 220 2.36 40.20 -1.58
C TYR A 220 1.10 39.91 -2.40
N ILE A 221 1.21 40.06 -3.71
CA ILE A 221 0.16 39.78 -4.70
C ILE A 221 0.70 38.85 -5.80
N PRO A 222 -0.15 38.14 -6.56
CA PRO A 222 0.29 37.36 -7.70
C PRO A 222 0.99 38.23 -8.74
N ALA A 223 2.11 37.76 -9.29
CA ALA A 223 2.92 38.50 -10.27
C ALA A 223 2.14 38.85 -11.54
N SER A 224 1.11 38.06 -11.90
CA SER A 224 0.19 38.37 -12.99
C SER A 224 -1.13 37.61 -12.84
N ARG A 225 -2.16 38.06 -13.57
CA ARG A 225 -3.44 37.34 -13.70
C ARG A 225 -3.27 35.92 -14.25
N LEU A 226 -2.24 35.70 -15.08
CA LEU A 226 -1.93 34.39 -15.64
C LEU A 226 -1.49 33.40 -14.55
N ILE A 227 -0.67 33.84 -13.59
CA ILE A 227 -0.26 33.01 -12.45
C ILE A 227 -1.49 32.58 -11.64
N SER A 228 -2.42 33.50 -11.36
CA SER A 228 -3.64 33.18 -10.63
C SER A 228 -4.52 32.17 -11.36
N GLN A 229 -4.67 32.29 -12.68
CA GLN A 229 -5.41 31.33 -13.49
C GLN A 229 -4.74 29.95 -13.49
N ARG A 230 -3.42 29.89 -13.68
CA ARG A 230 -2.66 28.63 -13.68
C ARG A 230 -2.73 27.93 -12.32
N HIS A 231 -2.59 28.68 -11.23
CA HIS A 231 -2.73 28.16 -9.87
C HIS A 231 -4.11 27.52 -9.65
N ARG A 232 -5.19 28.23 -9.99
CA ARG A 232 -6.57 27.71 -9.86
C ARG A 232 -6.84 26.46 -10.70
N GLN A 233 -6.13 26.26 -11.81
CA GLN A 233 -6.26 25.05 -12.63
C GLN A 233 -5.52 23.83 -12.03
N ASN A 234 -4.55 24.06 -11.15
CA ASN A 234 -3.67 23.03 -10.59
C ASN A 234 -3.79 22.87 -9.06
N ILE A 235 -4.70 23.62 -8.41
CA ILE A 235 -4.99 23.53 -6.98
C ILE A 235 -5.53 22.13 -6.60
N GLY A 236 -5.09 21.61 -5.47
CA GLY A 236 -5.46 20.30 -4.94
C GLY A 236 -4.30 19.60 -4.24
N THR A 237 -4.63 18.70 -3.31
CA THR A 237 -3.65 17.87 -2.57
C THR A 237 -3.62 16.42 -3.05
N ILE A 238 -4.63 15.99 -3.82
CA ILE A 238 -4.73 14.64 -4.36
C ILE A 238 -3.87 14.56 -5.62
N VAL A 239 -2.68 13.98 -5.48
CA VAL A 239 -1.84 13.61 -6.63
C VAL A 239 -2.22 12.19 -7.03
N GLU A 240 -3.15 12.07 -7.98
CA GLU A 240 -3.62 10.77 -8.46
C GLU A 240 -2.49 9.98 -9.13
N ALA A 241 -2.45 8.67 -8.89
CA ALA A 241 -1.70 7.77 -9.75
C ALA A 241 -2.26 7.86 -11.16
N THR A 242 -1.39 7.89 -12.16
CA THR A 242 -1.86 8.02 -13.53
C THR A 242 -2.68 6.79 -13.90
N HIS A 243 -3.86 7.06 -14.43
CA HIS A 243 -4.73 6.04 -14.95
C HIS A 243 -4.77 6.02 -16.48
N LEU A 244 -4.79 4.82 -17.05
CA LEU A 244 -5.08 4.58 -18.46
C LEU A 244 -6.54 4.13 -18.59
N ARG A 245 -7.24 4.64 -19.61
CA ARG A 245 -8.59 4.18 -19.95
C ARG A 245 -8.50 2.79 -20.54
N VAL A 246 -9.20 1.81 -19.97
CA VAL A 246 -9.30 0.48 -20.56
C VAL A 246 -10.39 0.50 -21.62
N LYS A 247 -9.99 0.32 -22.88
CA LYS A 247 -10.89 0.27 -24.02
C LYS A 247 -10.95 -1.15 -24.57
N ARG A 248 -12.12 -1.77 -24.42
CA ARG A 248 -12.45 -3.04 -25.06
C ARG A 248 -12.66 -2.81 -26.54
N MET A 249 -11.73 -3.27 -27.36
CA MET A 249 -11.80 -3.21 -28.80
C MET A 249 -12.86 -4.19 -29.30
N ASN A 250 -13.73 -3.70 -30.18
CA ASN A 250 -14.65 -4.52 -30.96
C ASN A 250 -14.34 -4.25 -32.44
N PRO A 251 -14.00 -5.28 -33.24
CA PRO A 251 -13.67 -5.13 -34.65
C PRO A 251 -14.70 -4.35 -35.48
N LYS A 252 -15.98 -4.33 -35.06
CA LYS A 252 -17.09 -3.72 -35.82
C LYS A 252 -17.62 -2.38 -35.28
N ARG A 253 -17.27 -1.96 -34.06
CA ARG A 253 -17.96 -0.84 -33.37
C ARG A 253 -17.05 0.14 -32.62
N GLY A 254 -15.76 0.25 -32.98
CA GLY A 254 -14.88 1.30 -32.45
C GLY A 254 -14.49 1.18 -30.97
N GLY A 255 -14.95 0.13 -30.27
CA GLY A 255 -14.58 -0.22 -28.90
C GLY A 255 -15.35 0.53 -27.79
N LYS A 256 -15.46 -0.08 -26.61
CA LYS A 256 -16.16 0.46 -25.41
C LYS A 256 -15.16 0.71 -24.28
N ILE A 257 -15.29 1.84 -23.59
CA ILE A 257 -14.51 2.12 -22.38
C ILE A 257 -15.12 1.36 -21.20
N LEU A 258 -14.33 0.51 -20.56
CA LEU A 258 -14.77 -0.28 -19.40
C LEU A 258 -14.50 0.46 -18.08
N GLY A 259 -13.39 1.19 -18.01
CA GLY A 259 -12.96 1.86 -16.80
C GLY A 259 -11.52 2.34 -16.91
N THR A 260 -10.83 2.35 -15.77
CA THR A 260 -9.45 2.84 -15.67
C THR A 260 -8.56 1.90 -14.85
N ILE A 261 -7.31 1.73 -15.29
CA ILE A 261 -6.25 0.98 -14.59
C ILE A 261 -5.07 1.90 -14.32
N GLU A 262 -4.29 1.62 -13.28
CA GLU A 262 -3.04 2.37 -13.03
C GLU A 262 -2.00 2.06 -14.11
N GLU A 263 -1.24 3.09 -14.52
CA GLU A 263 -0.23 3.00 -15.56
C GLU A 263 0.87 2.00 -15.23
N HIS A 264 1.26 1.85 -13.95
CA HIS A 264 2.32 0.93 -13.53
C HIS A 264 1.98 -0.53 -13.87
N PHE A 265 0.72 -0.92 -13.72
CA PHE A 265 0.28 -2.26 -14.08
C PHE A 265 0.36 -2.47 -15.59
N ALA A 266 -0.07 -1.46 -16.37
CA ALA A 266 -0.03 -1.52 -17.83
C ALA A 266 1.41 -1.60 -18.37
N GLN A 267 2.39 -1.01 -17.69
CA GLN A 267 3.81 -1.09 -18.05
C GLN A 267 4.40 -2.49 -17.87
N GLN A 268 3.77 -3.34 -17.05
CA GLN A 268 4.17 -4.74 -16.83
C GLN A 268 3.51 -5.71 -17.83
N LEU A 269 2.68 -5.21 -18.76
CA LEU A 269 2.00 -6.02 -19.76
C LEU A 269 2.75 -6.01 -21.09
N THR A 270 2.91 -7.21 -21.65
CA THR A 270 3.42 -7.42 -23.01
C THR A 270 2.25 -7.78 -23.94
N PRO A 271 2.20 -7.30 -25.20
CA PRO A 271 1.12 -7.64 -26.12
C PRO A 271 0.85 -9.16 -26.18
N GLY A 272 -0.41 -9.55 -25.96
CA GLY A 272 -0.82 -10.95 -25.81
C GLY A 272 -1.06 -11.39 -24.37
N ASP A 273 -0.49 -10.69 -23.38
CA ASP A 273 -0.79 -10.92 -21.96
C ASP A 273 -2.28 -10.76 -21.70
N THR A 274 -2.83 -11.63 -20.85
CA THR A 274 -4.23 -11.57 -20.47
C THR A 274 -4.36 -10.99 -19.06
N PHE A 275 -5.40 -10.19 -18.85
CA PHE A 275 -5.71 -9.60 -17.56
C PHE A 275 -7.22 -9.52 -17.36
N PHE A 276 -7.65 -9.54 -16.10
CA PHE A 276 -9.07 -9.49 -15.74
C PHE A 276 -9.47 -8.07 -15.37
N PHE A 277 -10.57 -7.57 -15.96
CA PHE A 277 -11.05 -6.21 -15.67
C PHE A 277 -12.55 -6.05 -16.01
N GLY A 278 -13.32 -5.50 -15.08
CA GLY A 278 -14.74 -5.21 -15.29
C GLY A 278 -15.60 -6.46 -15.47
N GLY A 279 -15.26 -7.56 -14.78
CA GLY A 279 -15.96 -8.84 -14.89
C GLY A 279 -15.69 -9.64 -16.17
N GLU A 280 -14.72 -9.27 -17.01
CA GLU A 280 -14.33 -10.03 -18.22
C GLU A 280 -12.80 -10.18 -18.37
N THR A 281 -12.37 -11.27 -19.01
CA THR A 281 -10.96 -11.53 -19.35
C THR A 281 -10.59 -10.86 -20.68
N LEU A 282 -9.51 -10.08 -20.66
CA LEU A 282 -9.06 -9.26 -21.77
C LEU A 282 -7.60 -9.57 -22.13
N ALA A 283 -7.29 -9.68 -23.42
CA ALA A 283 -5.93 -9.73 -23.94
C ALA A 283 -5.45 -8.32 -24.29
N PHE A 284 -4.30 -7.93 -23.73
CA PHE A 284 -3.64 -6.66 -23.99
C PHE A 284 -3.14 -6.58 -25.44
N ILE A 285 -3.43 -5.46 -26.11
CA ILE A 285 -2.97 -5.19 -27.48
C ILE A 285 -1.85 -4.15 -27.46
N ARG A 286 -2.13 -2.96 -26.95
CA ARG A 286 -1.19 -1.83 -26.89
C ARG A 286 -1.71 -0.73 -25.96
N VAL A 287 -0.83 0.20 -25.60
CA VAL A 287 -1.20 1.49 -25.01
C VAL A 287 -1.06 2.57 -26.08
N HIS A 288 -2.09 3.38 -26.26
CA HIS A 288 -2.10 4.53 -27.18
C HIS A 288 -2.96 5.65 -26.60
N ASP A 289 -2.47 6.89 -26.61
CA ASP A 289 -3.19 8.08 -26.11
C ASP A 289 -3.90 7.88 -24.76
N MET A 290 -3.11 7.49 -23.76
CA MET A 290 -3.58 7.21 -22.39
C MET A 290 -4.72 6.16 -22.32
N THR A 291 -4.77 5.30 -23.32
CA THR A 291 -5.79 4.26 -23.48
C THR A 291 -5.10 2.93 -23.65
N LEU A 292 -5.40 2.00 -22.75
CA LEU A 292 -5.04 0.60 -22.91
C LEU A 292 -6.10 -0.05 -23.80
N GLU A 293 -5.70 -0.48 -24.99
CA GLU A 293 -6.55 -1.24 -25.90
C GLU A 293 -6.42 -2.74 -25.60
N ALA A 294 -7.56 -3.39 -25.40
CA ALA A 294 -7.61 -4.83 -25.15
C ALA A 294 -8.81 -5.46 -25.85
N ARG A 295 -8.75 -6.76 -26.12
CA ARG A 295 -9.86 -7.53 -26.73
C ARG A 295 -10.30 -8.67 -25.82
N PRO A 296 -11.57 -9.10 -25.84
CA PRO A 296 -11.99 -10.29 -25.11
C PRO A 296 -11.13 -11.49 -25.52
N ALA A 297 -10.67 -12.25 -24.53
CA ALA A 297 -9.90 -13.47 -24.75
C ALA A 297 -10.20 -14.49 -23.64
N PRO A 298 -10.44 -15.76 -23.97
CA PRO A 298 -10.49 -16.81 -22.96
C PRO A 298 -9.06 -17.09 -22.47
N ALA A 299 -8.86 -17.06 -21.15
CA ALA A 299 -7.59 -17.43 -20.53
C ALA A 299 -7.86 -18.09 -19.18
N LYS A 300 -7.07 -19.12 -18.84
CA LYS A 300 -7.18 -19.83 -17.56
C LYS A 300 -6.60 -19.05 -16.39
N GLU A 301 -5.56 -18.22 -16.63
CA GLU A 301 -4.85 -17.48 -15.58
C GLU A 301 -4.54 -16.04 -16.01
N PRO A 302 -5.54 -15.15 -16.06
CA PRO A 302 -5.30 -13.74 -16.37
C PRO A 302 -4.60 -13.01 -15.22
N LYS A 303 -3.69 -12.10 -15.55
CA LYS A 303 -3.06 -11.18 -14.59
C LYS A 303 -4.12 -10.30 -13.92
N ILE A 304 -3.99 -10.05 -12.63
CA ILE A 304 -4.91 -9.18 -11.89
C ILE A 304 -4.26 -7.79 -11.73
N PRO A 305 -4.94 -6.69 -12.12
CA PRO A 305 -4.42 -5.35 -11.94
C PRO A 305 -4.03 -5.07 -10.48
N SER A 306 -2.74 -4.84 -10.23
CA SER A 306 -2.24 -4.40 -8.93
C SER A 306 -2.44 -2.88 -8.81
N TYR A 307 -2.79 -2.40 -7.61
CA TYR A 307 -2.97 -0.97 -7.34
C TYR A 307 -2.09 -0.60 -6.14
N VAL A 308 -1.17 0.35 -6.32
CA VAL A 308 -0.13 0.65 -5.31
C VAL A 308 -0.74 1.34 -4.08
N GLY A 309 -1.82 2.11 -4.26
CA GLY A 309 -2.49 2.85 -3.18
C GLY A 309 -3.66 2.12 -2.50
N GLY A 310 -3.88 0.84 -2.80
CA GLY A 310 -5.13 0.14 -2.44
C GLY A 310 -5.10 -0.70 -1.16
N GLN A 311 -3.96 -0.91 -0.52
CA GLN A 311 -3.85 -1.79 0.65
C GLN A 311 -3.91 -0.98 1.95
N MET A 312 -4.90 -1.30 2.77
CA MET A 312 -5.11 -0.67 4.07
C MET A 312 -4.14 -1.26 5.09
N PRO A 313 -3.40 -0.43 5.85
CA PRO A 313 -2.49 -0.93 6.86
C PRO A 313 -3.27 -1.52 8.05
N LEU A 314 -2.69 -2.54 8.68
CA LEU A 314 -3.13 -3.03 9.99
C LEU A 314 -2.93 -1.94 11.05
N SER A 315 -4.01 -1.56 11.75
CA SER A 315 -3.92 -0.57 12.84
C SER A 315 -3.02 -1.07 13.98
N THR A 316 -2.29 -0.16 14.64
CA THR A 316 -1.45 -0.51 15.80
C THR A 316 -2.27 -1.13 16.93
N PHE A 317 -3.51 -0.68 17.10
CA PHE A 317 -4.43 -1.24 18.09
C PHE A 317 -4.78 -2.70 17.79
N LEU A 318 -5.15 -3.05 16.55
CA LEU A 318 -5.43 -4.43 16.18
C LEU A 318 -4.18 -5.31 16.22
N ALA A 319 -3.02 -4.79 15.80
CA ALA A 319 -1.74 -5.48 15.93
C ALA A 319 -1.46 -5.89 17.39
N ASN A 320 -1.65 -4.97 18.34
CA ASN A 320 -1.54 -5.26 19.76
C ASN A 320 -2.54 -6.34 20.22
N GLY A 321 -3.80 -6.22 19.78
CA GLY A 321 -4.84 -7.21 20.08
C GLY A 321 -4.46 -8.62 19.62
N VAL A 322 -3.95 -8.75 18.40
CA VAL A 322 -3.48 -10.03 17.84
C VAL A 322 -2.30 -10.58 18.66
N ARG A 323 -1.26 -9.77 18.95
CA ARG A 323 -0.11 -10.21 19.77
C ARG A 323 -0.51 -10.74 21.15
N HIS A 324 -1.41 -10.03 21.83
CA HIS A 324 -1.93 -10.49 23.13
C HIS A 324 -2.70 -11.80 23.00
N MET A 325 -3.47 -11.98 21.93
CA MET A 325 -4.29 -13.18 21.75
C MET A 325 -3.45 -14.44 21.49
N PHE A 326 -2.31 -14.32 20.81
CA PHE A 326 -1.33 -15.41 20.71
C PHE A 326 -0.90 -15.92 22.09
N ASN A 327 -0.75 -15.03 23.06
CA ASN A 327 -0.21 -15.34 24.38
C ASN A 327 -1.29 -15.63 25.45
N ARG A 328 -2.58 -15.64 25.07
CA ARG A 328 -3.71 -15.98 25.95
C ARG A 328 -4.29 -17.34 25.57
N GLU A 329 -3.57 -18.40 25.90
CA GLU A 329 -3.93 -19.78 25.57
C GLU A 329 -5.32 -20.16 26.10
N GLU A 330 -5.69 -19.66 27.28
CA GLU A 330 -7.00 -19.84 27.87
C GLU A 330 -8.14 -19.29 27.00
N SER A 331 -7.85 -18.33 26.11
CA SER A 331 -8.83 -17.71 25.22
C SER A 331 -8.90 -18.39 23.84
N TRP A 332 -8.02 -19.35 23.54
CA TRP A 332 -7.97 -19.98 22.21
C TRP A 332 -9.27 -20.72 21.85
N HIS A 333 -10.01 -21.21 22.83
CA HIS A 333 -11.31 -21.86 22.63
C HIS A 333 -12.35 -20.98 21.90
N GLN A 334 -12.15 -19.66 21.86
CA GLN A 334 -13.00 -18.70 21.15
C GLN A 334 -12.65 -18.56 19.66
N LEU A 335 -11.54 -19.15 19.23
CA LEU A 335 -11.07 -19.14 17.84
C LEU A 335 -11.67 -20.32 17.04
N PRO A 336 -11.70 -20.25 15.71
CA PRO A 336 -12.03 -21.42 14.89
C PRO A 336 -11.11 -22.60 15.21
N HIS A 337 -11.64 -23.82 15.18
CA HIS A 337 -10.91 -25.05 15.52
C HIS A 337 -9.56 -25.18 14.78
N GLU A 338 -9.54 -24.88 13.48
CA GLU A 338 -8.33 -24.92 12.65
C GLU A 338 -7.24 -23.94 13.10
N VAL A 339 -7.61 -22.84 13.78
CA VAL A 339 -6.67 -21.87 14.35
C VAL A 339 -6.16 -22.39 15.70
N GLN A 340 -7.01 -23.02 16.50
CA GLN A 340 -6.61 -23.64 17.77
C GLN A 340 -5.57 -24.76 17.55
N GLU A 341 -5.84 -25.65 16.60
CA GLU A 341 -4.90 -26.70 16.19
C GLU A 341 -3.59 -26.10 15.69
N TRP A 342 -3.66 -25.06 14.86
CA TRP A 342 -2.49 -24.38 14.32
C TRP A 342 -1.60 -23.75 15.39
N LEU A 343 -2.20 -23.08 16.39
CA LEU A 343 -1.48 -22.52 17.54
C LEU A 343 -0.88 -23.62 18.43
N SER A 344 -1.64 -24.69 18.66
CA SER A 344 -1.18 -25.85 19.44
C SER A 344 0.01 -26.54 18.76
N LEU A 345 -0.05 -26.74 17.45
CA LEU A 345 1.05 -27.28 16.65
C LEU A 345 2.27 -26.37 16.69
N GLN A 346 2.09 -25.05 16.60
CA GLN A 346 3.23 -24.12 16.73
C GLN A 346 3.91 -24.29 18.08
N LYS A 347 3.15 -24.32 19.18
CA LYS A 347 3.69 -24.45 20.54
C LYS A 347 4.41 -25.79 20.76
N GLN A 348 3.99 -26.85 20.07
CA GLN A 348 4.66 -28.15 20.12
C GLN A 348 5.95 -28.18 19.28
N PHE A 349 5.97 -27.43 18.17
CA PHE A 349 7.07 -27.48 17.19
C PHE A 349 8.17 -26.44 17.44
N SER A 350 7.80 -25.26 17.92
CA SER A 350 8.63 -24.08 18.15
C SER A 350 8.00 -23.26 19.29
N THR A 351 8.08 -21.93 19.22
CA THR A 351 7.57 -21.02 20.25
C THR A 351 6.47 -20.12 19.70
N ILE A 352 5.54 -19.70 20.57
CA ILE A 352 4.57 -18.66 20.26
C ILE A 352 5.26 -17.29 20.39
N PRO A 353 5.15 -16.38 19.41
CA PRO A 353 5.76 -15.05 19.49
C PRO A 353 5.35 -14.32 20.77
N PRO A 354 6.30 -13.87 21.60
CA PRO A 354 5.99 -13.16 22.84
C PRO A 354 5.36 -11.79 22.53
N VAL A 355 4.58 -11.24 23.48
CA VAL A 355 3.92 -9.93 23.31
C VAL A 355 4.94 -8.80 23.14
N ASP A 356 5.98 -8.80 23.97
CA ASP A 356 6.99 -7.74 24.06
C ASP A 356 8.36 -8.18 23.54
N GLY A 357 8.41 -9.20 22.67
CA GLY A 357 9.64 -9.69 22.08
C GLY A 357 9.47 -10.10 20.63
N LEU A 358 10.59 -10.40 19.97
CA LEU A 358 10.61 -10.82 18.59
C LEU A 358 10.93 -12.31 18.51
N LEU A 359 10.06 -13.09 17.86
CA LEU A 359 10.42 -14.43 17.43
C LEU A 359 11.08 -14.35 16.04
N VAL A 360 12.26 -14.95 15.93
CA VAL A 360 12.97 -15.18 14.66
C VAL A 360 13.15 -16.66 14.45
N GLU A 361 12.72 -17.17 13.30
CA GLU A 361 12.86 -18.58 12.92
C GLU A 361 13.67 -18.70 11.63
N SER A 362 14.71 -19.52 11.61
CA SER A 362 15.45 -19.85 10.38
C SER A 362 15.35 -21.32 10.04
N PHE A 363 15.14 -21.67 8.77
CA PHE A 363 15.08 -23.07 8.32
C PHE A 363 15.45 -23.22 6.83
N PRO A 364 15.94 -24.41 6.42
CA PRO A 364 16.16 -24.71 5.01
C PRO A 364 14.84 -24.97 4.28
N ARG A 365 14.73 -24.51 3.02
CA ARG A 365 13.62 -24.77 2.11
C ARG A 365 14.09 -24.72 0.65
N HIS A 366 13.86 -25.79 -0.12
CA HIS A 366 14.24 -25.89 -1.53
C HIS A 366 15.73 -25.55 -1.80
N LYS A 367 16.65 -26.07 -0.96
CA LYS A 367 18.11 -25.81 -1.02
C LYS A 367 18.54 -24.36 -0.72
N LEU A 368 17.60 -23.51 -0.33
CA LEU A 368 17.84 -22.17 0.17
C LEU A 368 17.51 -22.10 1.65
N HIS A 369 17.79 -20.97 2.28
CA HIS A 369 17.43 -20.69 3.66
C HIS A 369 16.34 -19.63 3.73
N GLN A 370 15.43 -19.82 4.67
CA GLN A 370 14.37 -18.87 5.03
C GLN A 370 14.67 -18.34 6.42
N CYS A 371 14.53 -17.03 6.61
CA CYS A 371 14.61 -16.38 7.91
C CYS A 371 13.37 -15.51 8.11
N LEU A 372 12.57 -15.82 9.13
CA LEU A 372 11.29 -15.17 9.40
C LEU A 372 11.36 -14.34 10.68
N PHE A 373 10.77 -13.15 10.63
CA PHE A 373 10.65 -12.21 11.74
C PHE A 373 9.16 -11.93 12.00
N TYR A 374 8.64 -12.39 13.15
CA TYR A 374 7.22 -12.23 13.52
C TYR A 374 6.99 -10.93 14.30
N THR A 375 6.86 -9.82 13.58
CA THR A 375 6.81 -8.47 14.17
C THR A 375 5.41 -8.00 14.57
N PHE A 376 4.39 -8.39 13.79
CA PHE A 376 3.02 -7.88 13.87
C PHE A 376 2.90 -6.35 13.68
N GLU A 377 3.84 -5.70 12.99
CA GLU A 377 3.84 -4.24 12.81
C GLU A 377 3.20 -3.74 11.50
N GLY A 378 2.52 -4.61 10.77
CA GLY A 378 1.91 -4.23 9.51
C GLY A 378 2.90 -4.15 8.35
N ARG A 379 2.35 -4.18 7.12
CA ARG A 379 3.16 -4.30 5.90
C ARG A 379 4.19 -3.18 5.70
N LYS A 380 3.89 -1.91 6.02
CA LYS A 380 4.84 -0.79 5.80
C LYS A 380 6.09 -0.88 6.69
N ALA A 381 5.92 -1.21 7.96
CA ALA A 381 7.04 -1.37 8.89
C ALA A 381 7.91 -2.58 8.48
N ASN A 382 7.27 -3.71 8.14
CA ASN A 382 7.98 -4.92 7.71
C ASN A 382 8.67 -4.77 6.36
N GLN A 383 8.08 -3.98 5.45
CA GLN A 383 8.70 -3.58 4.20
C GLN A 383 10.00 -2.83 4.46
N THR A 384 9.93 -1.79 5.30
CA THR A 384 11.10 -1.00 5.68
C THR A 384 12.17 -1.88 6.33
N LEU A 385 11.77 -2.77 7.25
CA LEU A 385 12.66 -3.72 7.90
C LEU A 385 13.33 -4.67 6.89
N GLY A 386 12.57 -5.24 5.94
CA GLY A 386 13.09 -6.16 4.93
C GLY A 386 14.15 -5.53 4.06
N MET A 387 13.93 -4.27 3.66
CA MET A 387 14.90 -3.52 2.85
C MET A 387 16.22 -3.28 3.60
N LEU A 388 16.14 -2.93 4.90
CA LEU A 388 17.32 -2.67 5.71
C LEU A 388 18.07 -3.97 6.09
N ILE A 389 17.33 -5.00 6.53
CA ILE A 389 17.91 -6.30 6.91
C ILE A 389 18.62 -6.94 5.72
N THR A 390 18.03 -6.93 4.53
CA THR A 390 18.68 -7.53 3.35
C THR A 390 19.98 -6.82 2.97
N ARG A 391 20.07 -5.49 3.12
CA ARG A 391 21.34 -4.76 2.93
C ARG A 391 22.40 -5.19 3.95
N ARG A 392 22.02 -5.44 5.21
CA ARG A 392 22.94 -5.98 6.22
C ARG A 392 23.34 -7.42 5.93
N MET A 393 22.40 -8.24 5.47
CA MET A 393 22.69 -9.61 5.06
C MET A 393 23.71 -9.65 3.92
N GLU A 394 23.69 -8.72 2.97
CA GLU A 394 24.76 -8.57 1.97
C GLU A 394 26.12 -8.26 2.62
N ARG A 395 26.19 -7.31 3.56
CA ARG A 395 27.43 -6.97 4.29
C ARG A 395 27.97 -8.15 5.12
N LEU A 396 27.07 -9.01 5.61
CA LEU A 396 27.39 -10.22 6.36
C LEU A 396 27.64 -11.44 5.45
N ALA A 397 27.70 -11.26 4.12
CA ALA A 397 27.88 -12.33 3.14
C ALA A 397 26.82 -13.46 3.22
N LEU A 398 25.61 -13.14 3.69
CA LEU A 398 24.49 -14.07 3.80
C LEU A 398 23.75 -14.27 2.47
N LYS A 399 24.04 -13.41 1.47
CA LYS A 399 23.56 -13.50 0.09
C LYS A 399 22.02 -13.60 -0.01
N PRO A 400 21.27 -12.57 0.44
CA PRO A 400 19.82 -12.53 0.31
C PRO A 400 19.41 -12.49 -1.16
N LEU A 401 18.31 -13.17 -1.48
CA LEU A 401 17.75 -13.28 -2.83
C LEU A 401 16.46 -12.48 -2.98
N SER A 402 15.63 -12.54 -1.94
CA SER A 402 14.33 -11.90 -1.96
C SER A 402 13.77 -11.80 -0.55
N PHE A 403 12.79 -10.93 -0.36
CA PHE A 403 12.02 -10.91 0.87
C PHE A 403 10.53 -10.73 0.58
N LEU A 404 9.74 -11.23 1.51
CA LEU A 404 8.29 -11.22 1.48
C LEU A 404 7.77 -10.57 2.74
N VAL A 405 6.71 -9.79 2.58
CA VAL A 405 6.11 -9.04 3.68
C VAL A 405 4.64 -9.35 3.82
N THR A 406 4.20 -9.56 5.06
CA THR A 406 2.80 -9.57 5.46
C THR A 406 2.57 -8.54 6.57
N ASP A 407 1.33 -8.38 7.03
CA ASP A 407 1.05 -7.56 8.21
C ASP A 407 1.62 -8.15 9.50
N TYR A 408 1.88 -9.47 9.51
CA TYR A 408 2.25 -10.22 10.71
C TYR A 408 3.76 -10.47 10.81
N GLY A 409 4.48 -10.44 9.68
CA GLY A 409 5.92 -10.65 9.67
C GLY A 409 6.58 -10.45 8.32
N LEU A 410 7.90 -10.59 8.35
CA LEU A 410 8.85 -10.53 7.24
C LEU A 410 9.49 -11.90 7.06
N ALA A 411 9.63 -12.37 5.82
CA ALA A 411 10.40 -13.56 5.48
C ALA A 411 11.49 -13.19 4.47
N VAL A 412 12.74 -13.53 4.76
CA VAL A 412 13.86 -13.33 3.84
C VAL A 412 14.35 -14.68 3.34
N THR A 413 14.50 -14.80 2.03
CA THR A 413 15.14 -15.95 1.38
C THR A 413 16.59 -15.62 1.09
N SER A 414 17.51 -16.49 1.49
CA SER A 414 18.96 -16.31 1.32
C SER A 414 19.65 -17.61 0.90
N VAL A 415 20.84 -17.48 0.32
CA VAL A 415 21.68 -18.63 -0.02
C VAL A 415 22.36 -19.22 1.22
N GLN A 416 22.78 -18.38 2.17
CA GLN A 416 23.37 -18.83 3.43
C GLN A 416 22.35 -18.77 4.57
N ALA A 417 22.53 -19.63 5.57
CA ALA A 417 21.70 -19.67 6.77
C ALA A 417 21.92 -18.43 7.65
N VAL A 418 20.84 -17.95 8.28
CA VAL A 418 20.95 -16.94 9.34
C VAL A 418 21.03 -17.67 10.67
N ASP A 419 22.16 -17.56 11.35
CA ASP A 419 22.35 -18.10 12.71
C ASP A 419 22.18 -17.04 13.82
N ALA A 420 22.13 -17.49 15.07
CA ALA A 420 21.90 -16.65 16.26
C ALA A 420 22.88 -15.47 16.37
N GLU A 421 24.15 -15.67 15.99
CA GLU A 421 25.19 -14.63 16.06
C GLU A 421 24.88 -13.44 15.15
N HIS A 422 24.24 -13.68 14.00
CA HIS A 422 23.88 -12.65 13.04
C HIS A 422 22.74 -11.76 13.54
N ILE A 423 21.87 -12.25 14.42
CA ILE A 423 20.63 -11.57 14.82
C ILE A 423 20.92 -10.21 15.48
N SER A 424 21.92 -10.16 16.36
CA SER A 424 22.34 -8.92 17.02
C SER A 424 22.77 -7.85 16.02
N ALA A 425 23.52 -8.24 14.98
CA ALA A 425 23.96 -7.35 13.91
C ALA A 425 22.83 -6.97 12.94
N LEU A 426 21.88 -7.87 12.68
CA LEU A 426 20.75 -7.59 11.77
C LEU A 426 19.73 -6.61 12.37
N LEU A 427 19.56 -6.61 13.70
CA LEU A 427 18.52 -5.85 14.39
C LEU A 427 19.06 -4.72 15.28
N SER A 428 20.36 -4.41 15.21
CA SER A 428 20.94 -3.36 16.05
C SER A 428 20.30 -1.98 15.79
N PRO A 429 20.19 -1.10 16.81
CA PRO A 429 19.46 0.17 16.72
C PRO A 429 19.99 1.15 15.66
N ASP A 430 21.25 1.03 15.23
CA ASP A 430 21.85 1.81 14.16
C ASP A 430 21.21 1.56 12.77
N LEU A 431 20.36 0.54 12.65
CA LEU A 431 19.56 0.23 11.46
C LEU A 431 18.73 1.44 10.99
N LEU A 432 18.23 2.24 11.94
CA LEU A 432 17.42 3.43 11.67
C LEU A 432 18.23 4.73 11.58
N GLY A 433 19.54 4.65 11.81
CA GLY A 433 20.47 5.76 11.68
C GLY A 433 20.92 5.93 10.22
N GLY A 434 22.24 5.97 10.00
CA GLY A 434 22.83 6.27 8.69
C GLY A 434 22.43 5.31 7.57
N GLU A 435 22.18 4.03 7.85
CA GLU A 435 21.81 3.05 6.83
C GLU A 435 20.46 3.35 6.15
N LEU A 436 19.49 3.78 6.96
CA LEU A 436 18.20 4.24 6.46
C LEU A 436 18.38 5.47 5.59
N GLU A 437 19.20 6.43 6.00
CA GLU A 437 19.47 7.65 5.23
C GLU A 437 20.11 7.35 3.87
N GLU A 438 21.16 6.51 3.86
CA GLU A 438 21.84 6.05 2.65
C GLU A 438 20.85 5.39 1.69
N TRP A 439 20.01 4.50 2.22
CA TRP A 439 19.04 3.78 1.41
C TRP A 439 17.94 4.70 0.84
N ILE A 440 17.36 5.58 1.66
CA ILE A 440 16.36 6.56 1.20
C ILE A 440 16.96 7.40 0.06
N ALA A 441 18.23 7.80 0.17
CA ALA A 441 18.94 8.60 -0.83
C ALA A 441 19.18 7.89 -2.18
N GLU A 442 19.31 6.56 -2.17
CA GLU A 442 19.50 5.69 -3.34
C GLU A 442 18.17 5.20 -3.93
N SER A 443 17.10 5.19 -3.13
CA SER A 443 15.80 4.65 -3.52
C SER A 443 15.05 5.56 -4.51
N PRO A 444 14.39 5.00 -5.54
CA PRO A 444 13.47 5.74 -6.42
C PRO A 444 12.29 6.41 -5.68
N MET A 445 12.09 6.08 -4.41
CA MET A 445 11.00 6.57 -3.56
C MET A 445 11.09 8.08 -3.31
N LEU A 446 12.29 8.65 -3.13
CA LEU A 446 12.43 10.10 -2.98
C LEU A 446 12.00 10.83 -4.25
N LYS A 447 12.40 10.38 -5.44
CA LYS A 447 11.96 11.01 -6.70
C LYS A 447 10.44 10.96 -6.85
N ARG A 448 9.81 9.87 -6.39
CA ARG A 448 8.34 9.74 -6.36
C ARG A 448 7.68 10.70 -5.39
N SER A 449 8.17 10.80 -4.15
CA SER A 449 7.64 11.75 -3.15
C SER A 449 7.87 13.20 -3.58
N PHE A 450 9.05 13.50 -4.13
CA PHE A 450 9.38 14.82 -4.66
C PHE A 450 8.41 15.25 -5.76
N ARG A 451 7.99 14.33 -6.64
CA ARG A 451 6.96 14.62 -7.66
C ARG A 451 5.64 15.06 -7.05
N ARG A 452 5.22 14.41 -5.97
CA ARG A 452 3.99 14.75 -5.25
C ARG A 452 4.09 16.16 -4.68
N ILE A 453 5.15 16.41 -3.92
CA ILE A 453 5.42 17.70 -3.28
C ILE A 453 5.58 18.82 -4.29
N ALA A 454 6.34 18.60 -5.36
CA ALA A 454 6.53 19.59 -6.42
C ALA A 454 5.22 19.92 -7.15
N THR A 455 4.31 18.96 -7.26
CA THR A 455 2.97 19.19 -7.83
C THR A 455 2.12 20.02 -6.87
N VAL A 456 1.99 19.61 -5.60
CA VAL A 456 1.16 20.29 -4.59
C VAL A 456 1.70 21.69 -4.29
N ALA A 457 3.01 21.84 -4.17
CA ALA A 457 3.66 23.14 -3.95
C ALA A 457 3.63 24.05 -5.20
N GLY A 458 3.06 23.60 -6.32
CA GLY A 458 2.89 24.39 -7.54
C GLY A 458 4.18 24.65 -8.32
N LEU A 459 5.22 23.84 -8.12
CA LEU A 459 6.47 23.90 -8.87
C LEU A 459 6.32 23.28 -10.27
N ILE A 460 5.43 22.29 -10.40
CA ILE A 460 5.14 21.60 -11.65
C ILE A 460 3.64 21.65 -11.94
N GLU A 461 3.31 22.31 -13.04
CA GLU A 461 1.94 22.39 -13.54
C GLU A 461 1.60 21.14 -14.34
N GLN A 462 0.48 20.48 -13.99
CA GLN A 462 -0.08 19.32 -14.71
C GLN A 462 -0.97 19.75 -15.88
N ARG A 463 -1.68 20.87 -15.72
CA ARG A 463 -2.57 21.46 -16.73
C ARG A 463 -1.97 22.74 -17.29
N TYR A 464 -1.89 22.83 -18.62
CA TYR A 464 -1.40 24.01 -19.32
C TYR A 464 -2.26 24.30 -20.55
N ALA A 465 -2.89 25.49 -20.59
CA ALA A 465 -3.62 26.00 -21.76
C ALA A 465 -4.64 25.01 -22.38
N GLY A 466 -5.39 24.28 -21.54
CA GLY A 466 -6.37 23.28 -21.98
C GLY A 466 -5.78 21.92 -22.39
N SER A 467 -4.45 21.75 -22.34
CA SER A 467 -3.74 20.49 -22.55
C SER A 467 -3.24 19.90 -21.23
N HIS A 468 -3.21 18.56 -21.15
CA HIS A 468 -2.63 17.84 -20.02
C HIS A 468 -1.20 17.44 -20.38
N LYS A 469 -0.22 17.77 -19.52
CA LYS A 469 1.11 17.18 -19.69
C LYS A 469 1.03 15.68 -19.45
N THR A 470 1.75 14.92 -20.27
CA THR A 470 1.88 13.48 -20.03
C THR A 470 2.70 13.23 -18.77
N VAL A 471 2.46 12.10 -18.12
CA VAL A 471 3.21 11.66 -16.93
C VAL A 471 4.70 11.58 -17.19
N LYS A 472 5.09 11.14 -18.39
CA LYS A 472 6.49 11.09 -18.79
C LYS A 472 7.12 12.47 -18.80
N GLN A 473 6.41 13.48 -19.31
CA GLN A 473 6.88 14.88 -19.31
C GLN A 473 6.95 15.45 -17.89
N VAL A 474 5.95 15.16 -17.05
CA VAL A 474 5.93 15.56 -15.64
C VAL A 474 7.10 14.89 -14.89
N THR A 475 7.25 13.57 -15.02
CA THR A 475 8.30 12.76 -14.40
C THR A 475 9.69 13.27 -14.79
N PHE A 476 9.96 13.40 -16.08
CA PHE A 476 11.25 13.88 -16.58
C PHE A 476 11.59 15.28 -16.04
N SER A 477 10.62 16.19 -16.04
CA SER A 477 10.80 17.54 -15.50
C SER A 477 11.07 17.52 -13.99
N THR A 478 10.37 16.64 -13.26
CA THR A 478 10.50 16.54 -11.81
C THR A 478 11.84 15.95 -11.41
N ASP A 479 12.26 14.86 -12.06
CA ASP A 479 13.52 14.18 -11.77
C ASP A 479 14.70 15.10 -12.06
N LEU A 480 14.65 15.89 -13.15
CA LEU A 480 15.66 16.90 -13.45
C LEU A 480 15.75 17.96 -12.36
N ILE A 481 14.61 18.53 -11.92
CA ILE A 481 14.60 19.53 -10.85
C ILE A 481 15.14 18.93 -9.55
N TYR A 482 14.73 17.71 -9.20
CA TYR A 482 15.24 17.00 -8.03
C TYR A 482 16.77 16.85 -8.08
N ASP A 483 17.30 16.37 -9.19
CA ASP A 483 18.74 16.13 -9.36
C ASP A 483 19.54 17.46 -9.31
N VAL A 484 18.99 18.55 -9.86
CA VAL A 484 19.58 19.90 -9.79
C VAL A 484 19.57 20.42 -8.34
N LEU A 485 18.43 20.37 -7.65
CA LEU A 485 18.34 20.81 -6.25
C LEU A 485 19.28 19.99 -5.36
N ARG A 486 19.30 18.65 -5.50
CA ARG A 486 20.18 17.78 -4.72
C ARG A 486 21.66 18.14 -4.91
N LYS A 487 22.06 18.50 -6.13
CA LYS A 487 23.45 18.84 -6.46
C LYS A 487 23.86 20.25 -6.03
N HIS A 488 22.96 21.22 -6.15
CA HIS A 488 23.30 22.64 -5.99
C HIS A 488 22.78 23.27 -4.69
N GLU A 489 21.71 22.72 -4.11
CA GLU A 489 21.06 23.17 -2.87
C GLU A 489 20.53 21.99 -2.05
N PRO A 490 21.42 21.16 -1.47
CA PRO A 490 21.01 19.97 -0.71
C PRO A 490 20.10 20.31 0.49
N ASN A 491 20.17 21.54 1.00
CA ASN A 491 19.34 22.04 2.11
C ASN A 491 18.03 22.71 1.64
N HIS A 492 17.65 22.56 0.36
CA HIS A 492 16.43 23.16 -0.17
C HIS A 492 15.17 22.62 0.55
N ILE A 493 14.24 23.51 0.92
CA ILE A 493 13.06 23.15 1.73
C ILE A 493 12.27 21.99 1.14
N LEU A 494 12.03 21.96 -0.18
CA LEU A 494 11.30 20.85 -0.80
C LEU A 494 12.01 19.49 -0.74
N LEU A 495 13.35 19.45 -0.67
CA LEU A 495 14.08 18.19 -0.46
C LEU A 495 13.87 17.68 0.97
N HIS A 496 13.86 18.60 1.94
CA HIS A 496 13.54 18.27 3.33
C HIS A 496 12.10 17.77 3.47
N LEU A 497 11.14 18.44 2.83
CA LEU A 497 9.75 17.98 2.80
C LEU A 497 9.62 16.62 2.13
N CYS A 498 10.31 16.40 1.01
CA CYS A 498 10.34 15.11 0.30
C CYS A 498 10.82 13.99 1.19
N ARG A 499 11.83 14.26 2.00
CA ARG A 499 12.34 13.28 2.96
C ARG A 499 11.29 12.97 4.03
N GLN A 500 10.77 13.98 4.72
CA GLN A 500 9.73 13.80 5.75
C GLN A 500 8.48 13.08 5.20
N ASP A 501 8.12 13.37 3.96
CA ASP A 501 6.97 12.78 3.29
C ASP A 501 7.19 11.32 2.91
N ALA A 502 8.35 10.99 2.35
CA ALA A 502 8.73 9.61 2.07
C ALA A 502 8.78 8.77 3.37
N GLU A 503 9.34 9.36 4.44
CA GLU A 503 9.42 8.76 5.78
C GLU A 503 8.05 8.49 6.41
N ARG A 504 7.02 9.28 6.07
CA ARG A 504 5.66 9.16 6.61
C ARG A 504 4.75 8.28 5.77
N GLU A 505 4.77 8.46 4.45
CA GLU A 505 3.76 7.86 3.56
C GLU A 505 4.18 6.50 3.06
N LEU A 506 5.47 6.33 2.80
CA LEU A 506 6.01 5.13 2.20
C LEU A 506 6.64 4.20 3.24
N LEU A 507 7.16 4.78 4.31
CA LEU A 507 7.77 4.08 5.43
C LEU A 507 6.92 4.31 6.69
N ASP A 508 7.04 3.40 7.65
CA ASP A 508 6.48 3.60 8.99
C ASP A 508 7.63 3.55 9.99
N ILE A 509 8.53 4.54 9.87
CA ILE A 509 9.79 4.58 10.64
C ILE A 509 9.51 4.68 12.12
N LYS A 510 8.50 5.46 12.52
CA LYS A 510 8.11 5.57 13.93
C LYS A 510 7.72 4.21 14.49
N ARG A 511 6.82 3.49 13.81
CA ARG A 511 6.39 2.16 14.25
C ARG A 511 7.54 1.16 14.23
N LEU A 512 8.43 1.25 13.24
CA LEU A 512 9.63 0.43 13.17
C LEU A 512 10.60 0.72 14.33
N SER A 513 10.81 1.99 14.67
CA SER A 513 11.63 2.42 15.82
C SER A 513 11.04 1.96 17.13
N ASP A 514 9.73 2.16 17.33
CA ASP A 514 9.00 1.69 18.51
C ASP A 514 9.11 0.15 18.63
N MET A 515 9.13 -0.57 17.51
CA MET A 515 9.31 -2.02 17.47
C MET A 515 10.72 -2.45 17.86
N LEU A 516 11.76 -1.86 17.27
CA LEU A 516 13.16 -2.18 17.59
C LEU A 516 13.46 -1.90 19.07
N ASN A 517 12.99 -0.76 19.59
CA ASN A 517 13.12 -0.43 21.01
C ASN A 517 12.35 -1.39 21.91
N ARG A 518 11.16 -1.87 21.48
CA ARG A 518 10.37 -2.84 22.26
C ARG A 518 11.09 -4.18 22.39
N PHE A 519 11.74 -4.61 21.32
CA PHE A 519 12.37 -5.92 21.20
C PHE A 519 13.86 -5.92 21.50
N GLU A 520 14.44 -4.77 21.85
CA GLU A 520 15.83 -4.66 22.31
C GLU A 520 16.08 -5.67 23.43
N ASP A 521 17.10 -6.52 23.26
CA ASP A 521 17.47 -7.64 24.12
C ASP A 521 16.38 -8.73 24.34
N LYS A 522 15.27 -8.71 23.59
CA LYS A 522 14.14 -9.65 23.72
C LYS A 522 13.87 -10.40 22.42
N VAL A 523 14.93 -10.82 21.75
CA VAL A 523 14.84 -11.61 20.51
C VAL A 523 15.04 -13.09 20.81
N LEU A 524 14.02 -13.90 20.48
CA LEU A 524 14.08 -15.36 20.53
C LEU A 524 14.42 -15.87 19.14
N PHE A 525 15.59 -16.53 19.01
CA PHE A 525 16.00 -17.15 17.75
C PHE A 525 15.87 -18.67 17.82
N HIS A 526 15.25 -19.25 16.79
CA HIS A 526 15.17 -20.70 16.61
C HIS A 526 15.68 -21.10 15.22
N SER A 527 16.73 -21.93 15.21
CA SER A 527 17.15 -22.66 14.01
C SER A 527 16.35 -23.96 13.94
N LEU A 528 15.50 -24.08 12.91
CA LEU A 528 14.56 -25.16 12.71
C LEU A 528 14.97 -26.00 11.49
N THR A 529 14.60 -27.28 11.49
CA THR A 529 14.92 -28.19 10.39
C THR A 529 13.93 -28.12 9.23
N ARG A 530 12.76 -27.51 9.44
CA ARG A 530 11.67 -27.39 8.47
C ARG A 530 10.73 -26.23 8.84
N PRO A 531 9.84 -25.79 7.93
CA PRO A 531 8.91 -24.71 8.20
C PRO A 531 8.03 -24.97 9.42
N SER A 532 7.90 -23.98 10.32
CA SER A 532 6.97 -24.01 11.45
C SER A 532 5.53 -23.78 10.99
N PRO A 533 4.51 -24.19 11.77
CA PRO A 533 3.11 -23.84 11.48
C PRO A 533 2.88 -22.34 11.23
N LEU A 534 3.48 -21.43 12.03
CA LEU A 534 3.33 -19.99 11.83
C LEU A 534 4.00 -19.46 10.57
N SER A 535 5.04 -20.14 10.08
CA SER A 535 5.77 -19.70 8.89
C SER A 535 4.95 -19.84 7.61
N VAL A 536 4.07 -20.85 7.56
CA VAL A 536 3.35 -21.24 6.34
C VAL A 536 2.50 -20.10 5.76
N PRO A 537 1.62 -19.41 6.52
CA PRO A 537 0.84 -18.31 5.95
C PRO A 537 1.69 -17.12 5.49
N VAL A 538 2.89 -16.93 6.06
CA VAL A 538 3.80 -15.85 5.64
C VAL A 538 4.46 -16.23 4.31
N ILE A 539 5.11 -17.39 4.23
CA ILE A 539 5.87 -17.83 3.03
C ILE A 539 4.99 -18.34 1.87
N SER A 540 3.66 -18.36 2.05
CA SER A 540 2.68 -18.69 1.01
C SER A 540 2.08 -17.46 0.32
N ASP A 541 2.40 -16.24 0.76
CA ASP A 541 1.98 -15.03 0.02
C ASP A 541 2.73 -14.98 -1.34
N VAL A 542 2.08 -14.42 -2.36
CA VAL A 542 2.54 -14.44 -3.76
C VAL A 542 3.45 -13.25 -4.07
N ARG A 543 3.43 -12.21 -3.22
CA ARG A 543 4.20 -10.98 -3.45
C ARG A 543 5.60 -11.07 -2.87
N ASN A 544 6.55 -11.42 -3.73
CA ASN A 544 7.97 -11.45 -3.40
C ASN A 544 8.69 -10.21 -3.97
N GLU A 545 9.59 -9.62 -3.19
CA GLU A 545 10.47 -8.56 -3.65
C GLU A 545 11.87 -9.11 -3.92
N ALA A 546 12.33 -8.98 -5.16
CA ALA A 546 13.66 -9.41 -5.54
C ALA A 546 14.73 -8.47 -4.94
N VAL A 547 15.78 -9.07 -4.38
CA VAL A 547 16.95 -8.35 -3.87
C VAL A 547 18.03 -8.43 -4.95
N PRO A 548 18.39 -7.31 -5.62
CA PRO A 548 19.53 -7.31 -6.51
C PRO A 548 20.82 -7.41 -5.67
N GLY A 549 21.70 -8.35 -6.00
CA GLY A 549 22.93 -8.55 -5.23
C GLY A 549 23.61 -9.89 -5.45
N SER A 550 24.53 -10.20 -4.53
CA SER A 550 25.42 -11.37 -4.61
C SER A 550 24.68 -12.71 -4.54
N GLY A 551 23.43 -12.70 -4.05
CA GLY A 551 22.55 -13.86 -4.04
C GLY A 551 22.32 -14.46 -5.43
N ILE A 552 22.08 -13.63 -6.44
CA ILE A 552 21.77 -14.12 -7.80
C ILE A 552 22.98 -14.84 -8.40
N GLU A 553 24.18 -14.26 -8.24
CA GLU A 553 25.44 -14.88 -8.68
C GLU A 553 25.69 -16.20 -7.96
N ALA A 554 25.51 -16.25 -6.64
CA ALA A 554 25.69 -17.46 -5.87
C ALA A 554 24.67 -18.56 -6.19
N LEU A 555 23.44 -18.19 -6.58
CA LEU A 555 22.44 -19.15 -7.03
C LEU A 555 22.83 -19.78 -8.38
N LEU A 556 23.43 -19.00 -9.27
CA LEU A 556 23.98 -19.49 -10.53
C LEU A 556 25.19 -20.41 -10.29
N GLU A 557 26.10 -20.04 -9.38
CA GLU A 557 27.24 -20.88 -8.96
C GLU A 557 26.79 -22.20 -8.33
N LEU A 558 25.74 -22.20 -7.51
CA LEU A 558 25.17 -23.42 -6.96
C LEU A 558 24.57 -24.32 -8.04
N GLY A 559 23.92 -23.74 -9.04
CA GLY A 559 23.39 -24.47 -10.19
C GLY A 559 24.50 -25.15 -11.00
N THR A 560 25.56 -24.40 -11.34
CA THR A 560 26.68 -24.94 -12.13
C THR A 560 27.51 -25.96 -11.36
N ALA A 561 27.74 -25.77 -10.06
CA ALA A 561 28.42 -26.75 -9.22
C ALA A 561 27.63 -28.06 -9.11
N GLN A 562 26.30 -27.99 -9.10
CA GLN A 562 25.45 -29.17 -9.08
C GLN A 562 25.45 -29.92 -10.41
N GLU A 563 25.40 -29.20 -11.53
CA GLU A 563 25.57 -29.80 -12.87
C GLU A 563 26.92 -30.50 -13.01
N GLN A 564 28.00 -29.90 -12.48
CA GLN A 564 29.33 -30.52 -12.44
C GLN A 564 29.37 -31.75 -11.53
N ALA A 565 28.72 -31.72 -10.36
CA ALA A 565 28.65 -32.87 -9.46
C ALA A 565 27.83 -34.03 -10.06
N ASP A 566 26.72 -33.72 -10.73
CA ASP A 566 25.90 -34.71 -11.43
C ASP A 566 26.69 -35.33 -12.60
N GLN A 567 27.45 -34.52 -13.35
CA GLN A 567 28.35 -35.01 -14.40
C GLN A 567 29.46 -35.90 -13.85
N MET A 568 30.11 -35.52 -12.74
CA MET A 568 31.14 -36.34 -12.09
C MET A 568 30.56 -37.67 -11.57
N MET A 569 29.34 -37.67 -11.03
CA MET A 569 28.68 -38.90 -10.59
C MET A 569 28.31 -39.81 -11.76
N GLU A 570 27.94 -39.24 -12.90
CA GLU A 570 27.69 -39.99 -14.12
C GLU A 570 28.99 -40.58 -14.70
N ASP A 571 30.09 -39.82 -14.68
CA ASP A 571 31.41 -40.32 -15.08
C ASP A 571 31.89 -41.47 -14.16
N VAL A 572 31.64 -41.38 -12.85
CA VAL A 572 31.91 -42.48 -11.90
C VAL A 572 31.03 -43.69 -12.19
N ARG A 573 29.74 -43.52 -12.49
CA ARG A 573 28.85 -44.63 -12.87
C ARG A 573 29.32 -45.30 -14.16
N ASN A 574 29.74 -44.52 -15.15
CA ASN A 574 30.29 -45.01 -16.42
C ASN A 574 31.64 -45.71 -16.26
N ALA A 575 32.44 -45.36 -15.24
CA ALA A 575 33.71 -46.01 -14.95
C ALA A 575 33.57 -47.32 -14.14
N VAL A 576 32.43 -47.52 -13.48
CA VAL A 576 32.12 -48.71 -12.66
C VAL A 576 31.22 -49.71 -13.39
N ALA A 577 30.57 -49.29 -14.49
CA ALA A 577 29.90 -50.16 -15.46
C ALA A 577 30.91 -50.75 -16.46
#